data_AF-A0A939EIT3-F1
#
_entry.id   AF-A0A939EIT3-F1
#
_cell.length_a   1.000
_cell.length_b   1.000
_cell.length_c   1.000
_cell.angle_alpha   90.00
_cell.angle_beta   90.00
_cell.angle_gamma   90.00
#
_symmetry.space_group_name_H-M   'P 1'
#
loop_
_entity.id
_entity.type
_entity.pdbx_description
1 polymer ?
#
loop_
_entity_poly.entity_id
_entity_poly.type
_entity_poly.pdbx_seq_one_letter_code
_entity_poly.pdbx_strand_id
1 'polypeptide(L)'
;MIAVAYAVIAVTFVVLGIGGIMYLDHRFSQSVGDRPFAMKGRRIDSDDPFVLKQFRKFQAIRVAYSLLLVALLIAVVSHVG
;
A
#
# COMPACT_ATOMS: atom_id res chain seq x y z
N MET A 1 -27.47 -9.26 12.07
CA MET A 1 -27.32 -8.36 10.90
C MET A 1 -26.08 -7.48 11.05
N ILE A 2 -25.96 -6.69 12.12
CA ILE A 2 -24.83 -5.75 12.31
C ILE A 2 -23.45 -6.43 12.47
N ALA A 3 -23.39 -7.55 13.20
CA ALA A 3 -22.15 -8.32 13.35
C ALA A 3 -21.62 -8.88 12.02
N VAL A 4 -22.53 -9.24 11.10
CA VAL A 4 -22.16 -9.71 9.76
C VAL A 4 -21.58 -8.56 8.94
N ALA A 5 -22.15 -7.36 9.02
CA ALA A 5 -21.61 -6.18 8.36
C ALA A 5 -20.19 -5.87 8.84
N TYR A 6 -19.93 -5.87 10.16
CA TYR A 6 -18.58 -5.67 10.69
C TYR A 6 -17.59 -6.75 10.26
N ALA A 7 -18.02 -8.02 10.18
CA ALA A 7 -17.17 -9.11 9.68
C ALA A 7 -16.76 -8.89 8.22
N VAL A 8 -17.71 -8.49 7.36
CA VAL A 8 -17.43 -8.18 5.94
C VAL A 8 -16.48 -6.99 5.82
N ILE A 9 -16.69 -5.94 6.61
CA ILE A 9 -15.82 -4.76 6.63
C ILE A 9 -14.40 -5.17 7.05
N ALA A 10 -14.26 -5.95 8.12
CA ALA A 10 -12.97 -6.41 8.61
C ALA A 10 -12.19 -7.21 7.54
N VAL A 11 -12.84 -8.20 6.91
CA VAL A 11 -12.21 -9.00 5.84
C VAL A 11 -11.79 -8.11 4.67
N THR A 12 -12.66 -7.17 4.27
CA THR A 12 -12.37 -6.24 3.16
C THR A 12 -11.14 -5.39 3.46
N PHE A 13 -11.05 -4.81 4.67
CA PHE A 13 -9.90 -3.99 5.06
C PHE A 13 -8.60 -4.78 5.20
N VAL A 14 -8.65 -6.03 5.65
CA VAL A 14 -7.47 -6.91 5.69
C VAL A 14 -6.96 -7.19 4.29
N VAL A 15 -7.86 -7.57 3.37
CA VAL A 15 -7.49 -7.87 1.98
C VAL A 15 -6.97 -6.62 1.26
N LEU A 16 -7.64 -5.48 1.40
CA LEU A 16 -7.20 -4.23 0.79
C LEU A 16 -5.90 -3.71 1.42
N GLY A 17 -5.78 -3.76 2.74
CA GLY A 17 -4.58 -3.30 3.45
C GLY A 17 -3.35 -4.10 3.07
N ILE A 18 -3.39 -5.43 3.26
CA ILE A 18 -2.23 -6.29 2.99
C ILE A 18 -2.03 -6.45 1.48
N GLY A 19 -3.08 -6.83 0.76
CA GLY A 19 -3.03 -7.11 -0.67
C GLY A 19 -2.70 -5.87 -1.51
N GLY A 20 -3.25 -4.70 -1.17
CA GLY A 20 -2.96 -3.46 -1.87
C GLY A 20 -1.50 -3.02 -1.70
N ILE A 21 -0.94 -3.18 -0.50
CA ILE A 21 0.48 -2.87 -0.24
C ILE A 21 1.40 -3.86 -0.97
N MET A 22 1.09 -5.17 -0.93
CA MET A 22 1.86 -6.18 -1.68
C MET A 22 1.79 -5.95 -3.20
N TYR A 23 0.64 -5.55 -3.71
CA TYR A 23 0.48 -5.23 -5.13
C TYR A 23 1.34 -4.03 -5.53
N LEU A 24 1.41 -2.98 -4.70
CA LEU A 24 2.28 -1.85 -4.94
C LEU A 24 3.77 -2.23 -4.95
N ASP A 25 4.18 -3.12 -4.05
CA ASP A 25 5.56 -3.64 -4.03
C ASP A 25 5.88 -4.47 -5.25
N HIS A 26 4.94 -5.32 -5.67
CA HIS A 26 5.10 -6.10 -6.89
C HIS A 26 5.24 -5.20 -8.13
N ARG A 27 4.40 -4.15 -8.23
CA ARG A 27 4.48 -3.17 -9.32
C ARG A 27 5.76 -2.32 -9.26
N PHE A 28 6.26 -2.00 -8.07
CA PHE A 28 7.56 -1.37 -7.91
C PHE A 28 8.66 -2.27 -8.46
N SER A 29 8.71 -3.53 -8.04
CA SER A 29 9.68 -4.52 -8.51
C SER A 29 9.65 -4.68 -10.04
N GLN A 30 8.47 -4.83 -10.64
CA GLN A 30 8.31 -4.87 -12.10
C GLN A 30 8.86 -3.61 -12.79
N SER A 31 8.66 -2.44 -12.18
CA SER A 31 9.06 -1.17 -12.78
C SER A 31 10.55 -0.87 -12.68
N VAL A 32 11.25 -1.49 -11.72
CA VAL A 32 12.70 -1.39 -11.56
C VAL A 32 13.43 -2.42 -12.43
N GLY A 33 12.78 -3.56 -12.73
CA GLY A 33 13.32 -4.59 -13.61
C GLY A 33 14.61 -5.21 -13.07
N ASP A 34 15.59 -5.46 -13.96
CA ASP A 34 16.88 -6.08 -13.62
C ASP A 34 17.91 -5.12 -13.01
N ARG A 35 17.53 -3.88 -12.67
CA ARG A 35 18.48 -2.91 -12.13
C ARG A 35 18.91 -3.33 -10.71
N PRO A 36 20.21 -3.26 -10.36
CA PRO A 36 20.67 -3.63 -9.04
C PRO A 36 20.17 -2.61 -8.01
N PHE A 37 19.43 -3.09 -7.01
CA PHE A 37 19.05 -2.33 -5.84
C PHE A 37 19.20 -3.20 -4.59
N ALA A 38 19.77 -2.65 -3.53
CA ALA A 38 19.82 -3.31 -2.23
C ALA A 38 18.78 -2.69 -1.31
N MET A 39 17.89 -3.51 -0.74
CA MET A 39 17.00 -3.08 0.33
C MET A 39 17.73 -3.18 1.67
N LYS A 40 18.00 -2.04 2.32
CA LYS A 40 18.44 -1.96 3.72
C LYS A 40 17.24 -1.54 4.58
N GLY A 41 16.40 -2.51 4.92
CA GLY A 41 15.18 -2.27 5.70
C GLY A 41 14.22 -1.33 4.97
N ARG A 42 14.03 -0.11 5.50
CA ARG A 42 13.15 0.92 4.92
C ARG A 42 13.86 1.86 3.92
N ARG A 43 15.17 1.72 3.74
CA ARG A 43 15.97 2.52 2.79
C ARG A 43 16.42 1.64 1.63
N ILE A 44 16.32 2.18 0.42
CA ILE A 44 16.94 1.60 -0.77
C ILE A 44 18.33 2.21 -0.92
N ASP A 45 19.32 1.34 -1.08
CA ASP A 45 20.70 1.68 -1.41
C ASP A 45 20.90 1.32 -2.89
N SER A 46 21.00 2.35 -3.73
CA SER A 46 21.18 2.22 -5.18
C SER A 46 21.74 3.54 -5.72
N ASP A 47 22.79 3.44 -6.54
CA ASP A 47 23.44 4.60 -7.18
C ASP A 47 22.64 5.12 -8.39
N ASP A 48 21.60 4.39 -8.81
CA ASP A 48 20.83 4.72 -9.99
C ASP A 48 19.73 5.77 -9.70
N PRO A 49 19.79 6.97 -10.32
CA PRO A 49 18.80 8.03 -10.10
C PRO A 49 17.38 7.63 -10.53
N PHE A 50 17.22 6.66 -11.44
CA PHE A 50 15.92 6.15 -11.84
C PHE A 50 15.26 5.34 -10.72
N VAL A 51 16.00 4.42 -10.09
CA VAL A 51 15.51 3.57 -8.99
C VAL A 51 15.09 4.42 -7.80
N LEU A 52 15.88 5.44 -7.46
CA LEU A 52 15.56 6.37 -6.37
C LEU A 52 14.30 7.20 -6.63
N LYS A 53 14.09 7.68 -7.86
CA LYS A 53 12.87 8.40 -8.25
C LYS A 53 11.65 7.48 -8.19
N GLN A 54 11.80 6.26 -8.71
CA GLN A 54 10.74 5.26 -8.72
C GLN A 54 10.36 4.86 -7.30
N PHE A 55 11.33 4.67 -6.41
CA PHE A 55 11.09 4.37 -5.01
C PHE A 55 10.31 5.48 -4.31
N ARG A 56 10.70 6.74 -4.49
CA ARG A 56 9.95 7.88 -3.92
C ARG A 56 8.51 7.93 -4.44
N LYS A 57 8.31 7.66 -5.74
CA LYS A 57 6.98 7.64 -6.34
C LYS A 57 6.10 6.53 -5.75
N PHE A 58 6.60 5.30 -5.68
CA PHE A 58 5.85 4.19 -5.10
C PHE A 58 5.64 4.35 -3.59
N GLN A 59 6.61 4.92 -2.88
CA GLN A 59 6.45 5.27 -1.46
C GLN A 59 5.35 6.32 -1.27
N ALA A 60 5.27 7.34 -2.14
CA ALA A 60 4.20 8.33 -2.10
C ALA A 60 2.83 7.70 -2.39
N ILE A 61 2.74 6.82 -3.39
CA ILE A 61 1.51 6.07 -3.71
C ILE A 61 1.09 5.18 -2.54
N ARG A 62 2.04 4.47 -1.91
CA ARG A 62 1.77 3.65 -0.72
C ARG A 62 1.20 4.47 0.42
N VAL A 63 1.79 5.64 0.71
CA VAL A 63 1.28 6.55 1.75
C VAL A 63 -0.12 7.05 1.40
N ALA A 64 -0.33 7.49 0.15
CA ALA A 64 -1.65 7.93 -0.32
C ALA A 64 -2.71 6.83 -0.22
N TYR A 65 -2.34 5.59 -0.56
CA TYR A 65 -3.21 4.42 -0.45
C TYR A 65 -3.59 4.13 1.01
N SER A 66 -2.62 4.17 1.93
CA SER A 66 -2.90 4.03 3.37
C SER A 66 -3.82 5.13 3.88
N LEU A 67 -3.62 6.39 3.47
CA LEU A 67 -4.50 7.50 3.85
C LEU A 67 -5.92 7.32 3.31
N LEU A 68 -6.05 6.85 2.06
CA LEU A 68 -7.35 6.55 1.46
C LEU A 68 -8.07 5.43 2.21
N LEU A 69 -7.37 4.38 2.62
CA LEU A 69 -7.94 3.31 3.45
C LEU A 69 -8.46 3.87 4.79
N VAL A 70 -7.70 4.75 5.44
CA VAL A 70 -8.16 5.40 6.68
C VAL A 70 -9.42 6.24 6.43
N ALA A 71 -9.45 7.03 5.37
CA ALA A 71 -10.62 7.83 5.01
C ALA A 71 -11.85 6.95 4.71
N LEU A 72 -11.65 5.83 3.99
CA LEU A 72 -12.70 4.86 3.71
C LEU A 72 -13.22 4.23 5.01
N LEU A 73 -12.34 3.92 5.96
CA LEU A 73 -12.72 3.35 7.25
C LEU A 73 -13.62 4.30 8.01
N ILE A 74 -13.24 5.59 8.09
CA ILE A 74 -14.04 6.63 8.73
C ILE A 74 -15.41 6.71 8.04
N ALA A 75 -15.44 6.79 6.71
CA ALA A 75 -16.69 6.88 5.96
C ALA A 75 -17.62 5.69 6.22
N VAL A 76 -17.09 4.46 6.21
CA VAL A 76 -17.87 3.25 6.47
C VAL A 76 -18.40 3.25 7.91
N VAL A 77 -17.55 3.55 8.89
CA VAL A 77 -17.98 3.58 10.31
C VAL A 77 -19.05 4.66 10.54
N SER A 78 -18.97 5.80 9.87
CA SER A 78 -19.99 6.86 9.96
C SER A 78 -21.36 6.49 9.37
N HIS A 79 -21.45 5.48 8.51
CA HIS A 79 -22.72 5.01 7.93
C HIS A 79 -23.30 3.78 8.65
N VAL A 80 -22.49 3.08 9.43
CA VAL A 80 -22.91 1.88 10.20
C VAL A 80 -23.34 2.25 11.63
N GLY A 81 -23.18 3.53 12.02
CA GLY A 81 -23.61 4.09 13.30
C GLY A 81 -25.06 4.59 13.29
#